data_AF-A0A2N6CWI4-F1
#
_entry.id   AF-A0A2N6CWI4-F1
#
_cell.length_a   1.000
_cell.length_b   1.000
_cell.length_c   1.000
_cell.angle_alpha   90.00
_cell.angle_beta   90.00
_cell.angle_gamma   90.00
#
_symmetry.space_group_name_H-M   'P 1'
#
loop_
_entity.id
_entity.type
_entity.pdbx_description
1 polymer ?
#
loop_
_entity_poly.entity_id
_entity_poly.type
_entity_poly.pdbx_seq_one_letter_code
_entity_poly.pdbx_strand_id
1 'polypeptide(L)'
;MRVDAETKQLAERASAALGCASLTEFMVRLIRENAPSILEQESTIRLAADRFDQFIAACQRTDLEPNQKLKEAAQRLDAEGY
;
A
#
# COMPACT_ATOMS: atom_id res chain seq x y z
N MET A 1 12.50 -17.04 11.89
CA MET A 1 11.46 -16.21 12.55
C MET A 1 11.15 -16.86 13.89
N ARG A 2 11.09 -16.08 14.97
CA ARG A 2 10.66 -16.59 16.28
C ARG A 2 9.18 -16.31 16.42
N VAL A 3 8.40 -17.34 16.68
CA VAL A 3 6.95 -17.28 16.94
C VAL A 3 6.68 -18.03 18.24
N ASP A 4 5.57 -17.74 18.89
CA ASP A 4 5.10 -18.49 20.06
C ASP A 4 4.68 -19.93 19.66
N ALA A 5 4.51 -20.78 20.65
CA ALA A 5 4.23 -22.20 20.45
C ALA A 5 2.86 -22.45 19.82
N GLU A 6 1.85 -21.63 20.16
CA GLU A 6 0.49 -21.77 19.65
C GLU A 6 0.45 -21.44 18.15
N THR A 7 1.05 -20.31 17.76
CA THR A 7 1.19 -19.91 16.36
C THR A 7 1.96 -20.95 15.55
N LYS A 8 3.03 -21.52 16.12
CA LYS A 8 3.79 -22.59 15.46
C LYS A 8 2.93 -23.83 15.20
N GLN A 9 2.19 -24.29 16.21
CA GLN A 9 1.34 -25.48 16.08
C GLN A 9 0.21 -25.26 15.05
N LEU A 10 -0.38 -24.06 15.03
CA LEU A 10 -1.37 -23.69 14.02
C LEU A 10 -0.78 -23.74 12.61
N ALA A 11 0.40 -23.15 12.41
CA ALA A 11 1.08 -23.14 11.12
C ALA A 11 1.50 -24.55 10.67
N GLU A 12 1.94 -25.42 11.57
CA GLU A 12 2.26 -26.83 11.27
C GLU A 12 1.02 -27.59 10.78
N ARG A 13 -0.11 -27.44 11.48
CA ARG A 13 -1.39 -28.07 11.10
C ARG A 13 -1.87 -27.57 9.74
N ALA A 14 -1.81 -26.26 9.50
CA ALA A 14 -2.21 -25.66 8.24
C ALA A 14 -1.29 -26.11 7.08
N SER A 15 0.03 -26.10 7.30
CA SER A 15 1.04 -26.59 6.35
C SER A 15 0.76 -28.03 5.94
N ALA A 16 0.51 -28.91 6.91
CA ALA A 16 0.21 -30.31 6.65
C ALA A 16 -1.12 -30.49 5.88
N ALA A 17 -2.17 -29.75 6.27
CA ALA A 17 -3.47 -29.81 5.59
C ALA A 17 -3.41 -29.31 4.14
N LEU A 18 -2.55 -28.33 3.85
CA LEU A 18 -2.30 -27.80 2.51
C LEU A 18 -1.32 -28.66 1.68
N GLY A 19 -0.73 -29.70 2.28
CA GLY A 19 0.24 -30.57 1.61
C GLY A 19 1.60 -29.92 1.35
N CYS A 20 1.98 -28.88 2.09
CA CYS A 20 3.30 -28.28 1.98
C CYS A 20 4.38 -29.23 2.55
N ALA A 21 5.52 -29.34 1.88
CA ALA A 21 6.62 -30.19 2.28
C ALA A 21 7.35 -29.69 3.54
N SER A 22 7.21 -28.40 3.86
CA SER A 22 7.75 -27.82 5.09
C SER A 22 6.99 -26.56 5.52
N LEU A 23 7.14 -26.21 6.80
CA LEU A 23 6.73 -24.92 7.35
C LEU A 23 7.30 -23.73 6.55
N THR A 24 8.54 -23.85 6.07
CA THR A 24 9.17 -22.78 5.27
C THR A 24 8.45 -22.58 3.95
N GLU A 25 8.07 -23.68 3.27
CA GLU A 25 7.30 -23.61 2.03
C GLU A 25 5.93 -22.96 2.27
N PHE A 26 5.24 -23.36 3.33
CA PHE A 26 3.97 -22.77 3.73
C PHE A 26 4.11 -21.25 3.97
N MET A 27 5.14 -20.82 4.70
CA MET A 27 5.39 -19.39 4.95
C MET A 27 5.72 -18.62 3.67
N VAL A 28 6.56 -19.16 2.80
CA VAL A 28 6.89 -18.52 1.51
C VAL A 28 5.64 -18.36 0.65
N ARG A 29 4.76 -19.37 0.65
CA ARG A 29 3.48 -19.32 -0.06
C ARG A 29 2.59 -18.19 0.47
N LEU A 30 2.39 -18.12 1.79
CA LEU A 30 1.61 -17.03 2.41
C LEU A 30 2.17 -15.64 2.09
N ILE A 31 3.49 -15.48 2.10
CA ILE A 31 4.14 -14.22 1.74
C ILE A 31 3.81 -13.86 0.29
N ARG A 32 3.95 -14.80 -0.64
CA ARG A 32 3.65 -14.57 -2.07
C ARG A 32 2.18 -14.26 -2.32
N GLU A 33 1.28 -14.82 -1.54
CA GLU A 33 -0.16 -14.57 -1.66
C GLU A 33 -0.55 -13.21 -1.07
N ASN A 34 0.01 -12.83 0.08
CA ASN A 34 -0.43 -11.63 0.82
C ASN A 34 0.34 -10.36 0.44
N ALA A 35 1.67 -10.45 0.27
CA ALA A 35 2.51 -9.26 0.05
C ALA A 35 2.09 -8.39 -1.15
N PRO A 36 1.70 -8.95 -2.31
CA PRO A 36 1.25 -8.13 -3.44
C PRO A 36 0.03 -7.26 -3.10
N SER A 37 -0.94 -7.81 -2.35
CA SER A 37 -2.15 -7.07 -1.99
C SER A 37 -1.84 -5.90 -1.05
N ILE A 38 -0.95 -6.09 -0.07
CA ILE A 38 -0.51 -5.02 0.82
C ILE A 38 0.21 -3.91 0.04
N LEU A 39 1.12 -4.30 -0.86
CA LEU A 39 1.85 -3.32 -1.68
C LEU A 39 0.92 -2.56 -2.63
N GLU A 40 -0.09 -3.22 -3.20
CA GLU A 40 -1.11 -2.56 -4.02
C GLU A 40 -1.90 -1.54 -3.20
N GLN A 41 -2.29 -1.88 -1.97
CA GLN A 41 -3.05 -1.00 -1.08
C GLN A 41 -2.27 0.27 -0.72
N GLU A 42 -0.96 0.15 -0.47
CA GLU A 42 -0.11 1.30 -0.14
C GLU A 42 0.22 2.16 -1.38
N SER A 43 0.31 1.54 -2.56
CA SER A 43 0.67 2.24 -3.81
C SER A 43 -0.54 2.81 -4.56
N THR A 44 -1.77 2.45 -4.17
CA THR A 44 -2.97 2.80 -4.92
C THR A 44 -3.96 3.59 -4.07
N ILE A 45 -4.35 4.76 -4.56
CA ILE A 45 -5.50 5.50 -4.01
C ILE A 45 -6.76 5.00 -4.71
N ARG A 46 -7.64 4.32 -3.98
CA ARG A 46 -8.96 3.91 -4.48
C ARG A 46 -10.00 4.97 -4.15
N LEU A 47 -10.59 5.58 -5.18
CA LEU A 47 -11.67 6.57 -5.04
C LEU A 47 -13.02 5.92 -5.32
N ALA A 48 -14.05 6.32 -4.57
CA ALA A 48 -15.43 6.02 -4.93
C ALA A 48 -15.76 6.69 -6.28
N ALA A 49 -16.67 6.09 -7.06
CA ALA A 49 -16.94 6.51 -8.44
C ALA A 49 -17.33 8.00 -8.55
N ASP A 50 -18.17 8.49 -7.63
CA ASP A 50 -18.60 9.89 -7.54
C ASP A 50 -17.45 10.88 -7.27
N ARG A 51 -16.41 10.43 -6.55
CA ARG A 51 -15.20 11.21 -6.25
C ARG A 51 -14.17 11.12 -7.37
N PHE A 52 -14.18 10.03 -8.14
CA PHE A 52 -13.29 9.85 -9.27
C PHE A 52 -13.54 10.91 -10.35
N ASP A 53 -14.81 11.14 -10.71
CA ASP A 53 -15.16 12.14 -11.73
C ASP A 53 -14.75 13.55 -11.30
N GLN A 54 -14.96 13.90 -10.03
CA GLN A 54 -14.54 15.18 -9.47
C GLN A 54 -13.01 15.35 -9.48
N PHE A 55 -12.28 14.28 -9.15
CA PHE A 55 -10.82 14.27 -9.19
C PHE A 55 -10.30 14.48 -10.62
N ILE A 56 -10.83 13.73 -11.60
CA ILE A 56 -10.43 13.87 -13.01
C ILE A 56 -10.77 15.26 -13.54
N ALA A 57 -11.96 15.79 -13.23
CA ALA A 57 -12.34 17.15 -13.60
C ALA A 57 -11.37 18.17 -13.02
N ALA A 58 -10.94 18.02 -11.76
CA ALA A 58 -9.94 18.89 -11.14
C ALA A 58 -8.57 18.79 -11.82
N CYS A 59 -8.12 17.60 -12.22
CA CYS A 59 -6.85 17.41 -12.95
C CYS A 59 -6.85 18.02 -14.36
N GLN A 60 -8.01 18.09 -15.01
CA GLN A 60 -8.13 18.63 -16.37
C GLN A 60 -8.25 20.16 -16.40
N ARG A 61 -8.46 20.80 -15.24
CA ARG A 61 -8.53 22.25 -15.14
C ARG A 61 -7.15 22.87 -15.25
N THR A 62 -6.94 23.65 -16.30
CA THR A 62 -5.72 24.43 -16.55
C THR A 62 -5.85 25.89 -16.12
N ASP A 63 -7.05 26.31 -15.67
CA ASP A 63 -7.40 27.67 -15.28
C ASP A 63 -7.17 27.97 -13.79
N LEU A 64 -6.80 26.96 -13.00
CA LEU A 64 -6.64 27.09 -11.56
C LEU A 64 -5.21 27.51 -11.19
N GLU A 65 -5.08 28.68 -10.57
CA GLU A 65 -3.84 29.06 -9.91
C GLU A 65 -3.77 28.54 -8.47
N PRO A 66 -2.59 28.13 -7.98
CA PRO A 66 -2.38 27.83 -6.57
C PRO A 66 -2.72 29.05 -5.70
N ASN A 67 -3.29 28.80 -4.51
CA ASN A 67 -3.56 29.86 -3.57
C ASN A 67 -2.25 30.47 -3.00
N GLN A 68 -2.37 31.62 -2.35
CA GLN A 68 -1.22 32.37 -1.84
C GLN A 68 -0.35 31.55 -0.87
N LYS A 69 -0.96 30.72 -0.01
CA LYS A 69 -0.23 29.88 0.94
C LYS A 69 0.63 28.83 0.24
N LEU A 70 0.13 28.24 -0.85
CA LEU A 70 0.89 27.29 -1.67
C LEU A 70 2.04 27.99 -2.41
N LYS A 71 1.79 29.20 -2.94
CA LYS A 71 2.82 30.02 -3.60
C LYS A 71 3.97 30.37 -2.63
N GLU A 72 3.65 30.77 -1.40
CA GLU A 72 4.63 31.09 -0.35
C GLU A 72 5.42 29.85 0.09
N ALA A 73 4.77 28.69 0.22
CA ALA A 73 5.44 27.44 0.57
C ALA A 73 6.43 27.00 -0.52
N ALA A 74 6.06 27.15 -1.81
CA ALA A 74 6.96 26.86 -2.92
C ALA A 74 8.19 27.77 -2.91
N GLN A 75 8.02 29.08 -2.76
CA GLN A 75 9.13 30.04 -2.69
C GLN A 75 10.11 29.73 -1.55
N ARG A 76 9.60 29.23 -0.41
CA ARG A 76 10.45 28.79 0.69
C ARG A 76 11.27 27.56 0.34
N LEU A 77 10.67 26.56 -0.31
CA LEU A 77 11.37 25.35 -0.75
C LEU A 77 12.47 25.67 -1.78
N ASP A 78 12.18 26.55 -2.74
CA ASP A 78 13.16 27.03 -3.72
C ASP A 78 14.35 27.72 -3.03
N ALA A 79 14.08 28.52 -1.99
CA ALA A 79 15.12 29.19 -1.20
C ALA A 79 15.96 28.22 -0.34
N GLU A 80 15.38 27.07 0.03
CA GLU A 80 16.04 25.99 0.78
C GLU A 80 16.82 25.02 -0.15
N GLY A 81 16.68 25.16 -1.48
CA GLY A 81 17.44 24.41 -2.49
C GLY A 81 16.83 23.05 -2.88
N TYR A 82 15.52 22.89 -2.72
CA TYR A 82 14.76 21.70 -3.15
C TYR A 82 14.14 21.85 -4.54
#